data_AF-A0A3D1QXP6-F1
#
_entry.id   AF-A0A3D1QXP6-F1
#
_cell.length_a   1.000
_cell.length_b   1.000
_cell.length_c   1.000
_cell.angle_alpha   90.00
_cell.angle_beta   90.00
_cell.angle_gamma   90.00
#
_symmetry.space_group_name_H-M   'P 1'
#
loop_
_entity.id
_entity.type
_entity.pdbx_description
1 polymer ?
#
loop_
_entity_poly.entity_id
_entity_poly.type
_entity_poly.pdbx_seq_one_letter_code
_entity_poly.pdbx_strand_id
1 'polypeptide(L)'
;IIAVAVKPAHEHQHELDFEDVGELTLLGLFGLIDPPREEAIEAVAVVQRAGIAVKMITGDHVVTARAIGEQFGITRHGGAMTGHQIDQLDDHQLERAARETSVFARASPEHKIRLVRALQSKGEVVSMTGDGVN
;
A
#
# COMPACT_ATOMS: atom_id res chain seq x y z
N ILE A 1 6.82 -3.31 10.93
CA ILE A 1 7.22 -3.51 12.34
C ILE A 1 6.69 -4.85 12.79
N ILE A 2 7.50 -5.64 13.49
CA ILE A 2 7.08 -6.90 14.12
C ILE A 2 7.26 -6.74 15.64
N ALA A 3 6.21 -7.01 16.41
CA ALA A 3 6.29 -7.10 17.85
C ALA A 3 6.56 -8.55 18.26
N VAL A 4 7.53 -8.75 19.15
CA VAL A 4 7.86 -10.07 19.70
C VAL A 4 7.56 -10.05 21.18
N ALA A 5 6.76 -11.00 21.63
CA ALA A 5 6.36 -11.17 23.02
C ALA A 5 6.44 -12.65 23.42
N VAL A 6 6.53 -12.91 24.71
CA VAL A 6 6.67 -14.27 25.25
C VAL A 6 5.72 -14.52 26.42
N LYS A 7 5.29 -15.76 26.57
CA LYS A 7 4.59 -16.28 27.74
C LYS A 7 5.12 -17.68 28.03
N PRO A 8 5.52 -17.99 29.27
CA PRO A 8 5.87 -19.35 29.65
C PRO A 8 4.66 -20.27 29.50
N ALA A 9 4.85 -21.44 28.87
CA ALA A 9 3.83 -22.48 28.81
C ALA A 9 3.75 -23.26 30.14
N HIS A 10 2.62 -23.90 30.41
CA HIS A 10 2.48 -24.80 31.56
C HIS A 10 3.25 -26.12 31.33
N GLU A 11 3.74 -26.78 32.39
CA GLU A 11 4.61 -27.98 32.30
C GLU A 11 4.02 -29.16 31.49
N HIS A 12 2.70 -29.22 31.33
CA HIS A 12 1.98 -30.28 30.60
C HIS A 12 1.20 -29.76 29.39
N GLN A 13 1.45 -28.52 28.97
CA GLN A 13 0.85 -27.95 27.79
C GLN A 13 1.62 -28.42 26.55
N HIS A 14 1.03 -29.38 25.84
CA HIS A 14 1.61 -29.96 24.63
C HIS A 14 1.03 -29.40 23.34
N GLU A 15 -0.05 -28.61 23.44
CA GLU A 15 -0.73 -27.96 22.32
C GLU A 15 -1.00 -26.49 22.67
N LEU A 16 -1.06 -25.65 21.64
CA LEU A 16 -1.37 -24.22 21.74
C LEU A 16 -2.64 -23.94 20.95
N ASP A 17 -3.53 -23.15 21.51
CA ASP A 17 -4.72 -22.64 20.84
C ASP A 17 -4.75 -21.10 20.81
N PHE A 18 -5.82 -20.52 20.26
CA PHE A 18 -5.97 -19.07 20.18
C PHE A 18 -6.25 -18.41 21.55
N GLU A 19 -6.79 -19.14 22.53
CA GLU A 19 -7.07 -18.63 23.87
C GLU A 19 -5.78 -18.43 24.68
N ASP A 20 -4.73 -19.18 24.35
CA ASP A 20 -3.40 -19.00 24.93
C ASP A 20 -2.75 -17.63 24.62
N VAL A 21 -3.23 -16.95 23.56
CA VAL A 21 -2.79 -15.63 23.12
C VAL A 21 -3.38 -14.54 24.02
N GLY A 22 -2.83 -14.43 25.23
CA GLY A 22 -3.19 -13.43 26.23
C GLY A 22 -2.12 -13.31 27.32
N GLU A 23 -2.00 -12.13 27.93
CA GLU A 23 -1.04 -11.83 29.01
C GLU A 23 0.44 -12.09 28.66
N LEU A 24 0.81 -11.78 27.42
CA LEU A 24 2.18 -11.90 26.93
C LEU A 24 3.07 -10.77 27.47
N THR A 25 4.33 -11.07 27.77
CA THR A 25 5.36 -10.07 28.07
C THR A 25 6.03 -9.61 26.78
N LEU A 26 5.86 -8.33 26.42
CA LEU A 26 6.54 -7.75 25.26
C LEU A 26 8.06 -7.76 25.47
N LEU A 27 8.79 -8.35 24.54
CA LEU A 27 10.25 -8.38 24.55
C LEU A 27 10.86 -7.25 23.71
N GLY A 28 10.22 -6.91 22.58
CA GLY A 28 10.72 -5.84 21.73
C GLY A 28 9.96 -5.66 20.42
N LEU A 29 10.39 -4.65 19.67
CA LEU A 29 9.88 -4.30 18.35
C LEU A 29 11.01 -4.33 17.33
N PHE A 30 10.78 -4.97 16.18
CA PHE A 30 11.72 -5.02 15.08
C PHE A 30 11.19 -4.24 13.89
N GLY A 31 11.98 -3.28 13.41
CA GLY A 31 11.72 -2.54 12.19
C GLY A 31 12.33 -3.23 10.98
N LEU A 32 11.49 -3.72 10.09
CA LEU A 32 11.89 -4.25 8.79
C LEU A 32 11.36 -3.28 7.72
N ILE A 33 12.21 -2.97 6.75
CA ILE A 33 11.86 -2.15 5.59
C ILE A 33 12.40 -2.86 4.35
N ASP A 34 11.60 -2.83 3.29
CA ASP A 34 12.05 -3.11 1.92
C ASP A 34 12.18 -1.73 1.22
N PRO A 35 13.39 -1.14 1.19
CA PRO A 35 13.57 0.18 0.63
C PRO A 35 13.39 0.14 -0.90
N PRO A 36 12.85 1.20 -1.51
CA PRO A 36 12.79 1.28 -2.96
C PRO A 36 14.21 1.27 -3.54
N ARG A 37 14.37 0.53 -4.64
CA ARG A 37 15.61 0.48 -5.41
C ARG A 37 15.95 1.86 -5.99
N GLU A 38 17.23 2.24 -5.96
CA GLU A 38 17.67 3.56 -6.45
C GLU A 38 17.29 3.76 -7.93
N GLU A 39 17.48 2.74 -8.76
CA GLU A 39 17.11 2.76 -10.18
C GLU A 39 15.61 2.98 -10.39
N ALA A 40 14.75 2.53 -9.46
CA ALA A 40 13.31 2.74 -9.54
C ALA A 40 12.94 4.20 -9.24
N ILE A 41 13.61 4.82 -8.26
CA ILE A 41 13.42 6.23 -7.94
C ILE A 41 13.80 7.11 -9.14
N GLU A 42 14.94 6.83 -9.76
CA GLU A 42 15.40 7.55 -10.95
C GLU A 42 14.44 7.38 -12.13
N ALA A 43 13.95 6.16 -12.37
CA ALA A 43 12.99 5.88 -13.42
C ALA A 43 11.67 6.65 -13.22
N VAL A 44 11.14 6.67 -12.00
CA VAL A 44 9.94 7.45 -11.66
C VAL A 44 10.17 8.94 -11.91
N ALA A 45 11.33 9.48 -11.54
CA ALA A 45 11.66 10.88 -11.77
C ALA A 45 11.75 11.22 -13.27
N VAL A 46 12.28 10.32 -14.11
CA VAL A 46 12.29 10.50 -15.58
C VAL A 46 10.86 10.55 -16.12
N VAL A 47 10.00 9.62 -15.70
CA VAL A 47 8.60 9.55 -16.14
C VAL A 47 7.83 10.81 -15.74
N GLN A 48 8.00 11.29 -14.50
CA GLN A 48 7.39 12.54 -14.04
C GLN A 48 7.87 13.76 -14.83
N ARG A 49 9.18 13.86 -15.15
CA ARG A 49 9.71 14.96 -15.99
C ARG A 49 9.17 14.96 -17.41
N ALA A 50 8.74 13.81 -17.92
CA ALA A 50 8.05 13.69 -19.21
C ALA A 50 6.56 14.10 -19.15
N GLY A 51 6.05 14.52 -17.98
CA GLY A 51 4.66 14.92 -17.79
C GLY A 51 3.71 13.74 -17.58
N ILE A 52 4.24 12.54 -17.29
CA ILE A 52 3.44 11.35 -17.04
C ILE A 52 3.17 11.23 -15.53
N ALA A 53 1.90 11.14 -15.16
CA ALA A 53 1.50 10.93 -13.77
C ALA A 53 1.83 9.50 -13.32
N VAL A 54 2.58 9.38 -12.21
CA VAL A 54 2.92 8.09 -11.59
C VAL A 54 2.05 7.89 -10.36
N LYS A 55 1.42 6.71 -10.26
CA LYS A 55 0.53 6.32 -9.16
C LYS A 55 1.00 4.98 -8.60
N MET A 56 1.05 4.87 -7.28
CA MET A 56 1.42 3.65 -6.56
C MET A 56 0.17 2.96 -6.04
N ILE A 57 0.06 1.65 -6.26
CA ILE A 57 -1.02 0.81 -5.73
C ILE A 57 -0.39 -0.38 -5.00
N THR A 58 -0.63 -0.52 -3.71
CA THR A 58 -0.02 -1.55 -2.85
C THR A 58 -1.04 -2.17 -1.88
N GLY A 59 -0.76 -3.41 -1.45
CA GLY A 59 -1.45 -4.08 -0.36
C GLY A 59 -0.98 -3.64 1.04
N ASP A 60 0.05 -2.80 1.13
CA ASP A 60 0.61 -2.32 2.38
C ASP A 60 -0.31 -1.37 3.14
N HIS A 61 0.05 -1.12 4.40
CA HIS A 61 -0.62 -0.13 5.23
C HIS A 61 -0.37 1.30 4.69
N VAL A 62 -1.38 2.17 4.83
CA VAL A 62 -1.37 3.54 4.25
C VAL A 62 -0.19 4.39 4.69
N VAL A 63 0.22 4.26 5.95
CA VAL A 63 1.37 5.00 6.51
C VAL A 63 2.68 4.59 5.82
N THR A 64 2.89 3.28 5.64
CA THR A 64 4.07 2.75 4.94
C THR A 64 4.05 3.15 3.47
N ALA A 65 2.91 2.92 2.80
CA ALA A 65 2.75 3.26 1.38
C ALA A 65 3.00 4.74 1.11
N ARG A 66 2.51 5.62 1.98
CA ARG A 66 2.76 7.07 1.89
C ARG A 66 4.24 7.39 2.05
N ALA A 67 4.92 6.81 3.04
CA ALA A 67 6.35 7.04 3.26
C ALA A 67 7.19 6.59 2.05
N ILE A 68 6.86 5.45 1.44
CA ILE A 68 7.52 4.98 0.21
C ILE A 68 7.17 5.90 -0.98
N GLY A 69 5.92 6.35 -1.10
CA GLY A 69 5.51 7.33 -2.12
C GLY A 69 6.22 8.69 -1.99
N GLU A 70 6.54 9.14 -0.78
CA GLU A 70 7.36 10.33 -0.53
C GLU A 70 8.81 10.14 -1.02
N GLN A 71 9.39 8.94 -0.83
CA GLN A 71 10.72 8.61 -1.34
C GLN A 71 10.78 8.59 -2.87
N PHE A 72 9.72 8.11 -3.53
CA PHE A 72 9.57 8.20 -4.99
C PHE A 72 9.22 9.62 -5.49
N GLY A 73 8.90 10.56 -4.61
CA GLY A 73 8.51 11.92 -4.99
C GLY A 73 7.11 12.03 -5.64
N ILE A 74 6.26 11.01 -5.53
CA ILE A 74 4.94 10.97 -6.19
C ILE A 74 3.82 11.61 -5.36
N THR A 75 4.03 11.79 -4.05
CA THR A 75 3.04 12.37 -3.12
C THR A 75 3.11 13.89 -3.00
N ARG A 76 4.04 14.57 -3.71
CA ARG A 76 4.19 16.04 -3.62
C ARG A 76 2.92 16.81 -4.01
N HIS A 77 2.06 16.21 -4.81
CA HIS A 77 0.83 16.82 -5.33
C HIS A 77 -0.43 15.95 -5.10
N GLY A 78 -0.31 14.83 -4.37
CA GLY A 78 -1.40 13.87 -4.22
C GLY A 78 -1.36 13.13 -2.89
N GLY A 79 -2.55 12.90 -2.32
CA GLY A 79 -2.71 12.20 -1.04
C GLY A 79 -2.53 10.69 -1.13
N ALA A 80 -2.80 10.02 -0.01
CA ALA A 80 -2.91 8.57 0.08
C ALA A 80 -4.36 8.18 0.42
N MET A 81 -4.86 7.14 -0.24
CA MET A 81 -6.20 6.58 -0.04
C MET A 81 -6.11 5.07 0.22
N THR A 82 -7.02 4.55 1.02
CA THR A 82 -7.13 3.11 1.30
C THR A 82 -8.14 2.43 0.39
N GLY A 83 -8.01 1.12 0.18
CA GLY A 83 -9.01 0.32 -0.52
C GLY A 83 -10.41 0.46 0.08
N HIS A 84 -10.52 0.52 1.41
CA HIS A 84 -11.81 0.75 2.08
C HIS A 84 -12.46 2.09 1.69
N GLN A 85 -11.66 3.15 1.52
CA GLN A 85 -12.17 4.43 1.04
C GLN A 85 -12.62 4.34 -0.41
N ILE A 86 -11.92 3.58 -1.27
CA ILE A 86 -12.33 3.32 -2.67
C ILE A 86 -13.71 2.63 -2.73
N ASP A 87 -13.98 1.71 -1.81
CA ASP A 87 -15.26 0.99 -1.74
C ASP A 87 -16.44 1.90 -1.39
N GLN A 88 -16.18 3.05 -0.75
CA GLN A 88 -17.18 4.05 -0.40
C GLN A 88 -17.47 5.04 -1.53
N LEU A 89 -16.67 5.04 -2.60
CA LEU A 89 -16.82 5.97 -3.71
C LEU A 89 -17.67 5.38 -4.83
N ASP A 90 -18.61 6.20 -5.32
CA ASP A 90 -19.23 5.98 -6.63
C ASP A 90 -18.22 6.21 -7.76
N ASP A 91 -18.61 5.86 -8.99
CA ASP A 91 -17.69 5.92 -10.14
C ASP A 91 -17.20 7.34 -10.48
N HIS A 92 -18.03 8.36 -10.27
CA HIS A 92 -17.64 9.76 -10.55
C HIS A 92 -16.70 10.31 -9.47
N GLN A 93 -16.96 9.96 -8.20
CA GLN A 93 -16.08 10.26 -7.10
C GLN A 93 -14.75 9.53 -7.22
N LEU A 94 -14.77 8.26 -7.63
CA LEU A 94 -13.58 7.45 -7.85
C LEU A 94 -12.73 8.02 -8.99
N GLU A 95 -13.33 8.46 -10.08
CA GLU A 95 -12.61 9.14 -11.17
C GLU A 95 -11.83 10.36 -10.66
N ARG A 96 -12.51 11.23 -9.90
CA ARG A 96 -11.86 12.41 -9.34
C ARG A 96 -10.74 12.03 -8.39
N ALA A 97 -11.01 11.11 -7.47
CA ALA A 97 -10.03 10.61 -6.52
C ALA A 97 -8.83 9.96 -7.22
N ALA A 98 -9.08 9.19 -8.28
CA ALA A 98 -8.05 8.51 -9.06
C ALA A 98 -7.07 9.51 -9.68
N ARG A 99 -7.54 10.67 -10.15
CA ARG A 99 -6.67 11.73 -10.68
C ARG A 99 -5.87 12.46 -9.60
N GLU A 100 -6.53 12.84 -8.51
CA GLU A 100 -5.95 13.67 -7.43
C GLU A 100 -5.05 12.89 -6.46
N THR A 101 -5.22 11.57 -6.38
CA THR A 101 -4.49 10.70 -5.44
C THR A 101 -3.32 10.01 -6.14
N SER A 102 -2.18 9.92 -5.46
CA SER A 102 -0.97 9.28 -5.98
C SER A 102 -0.67 7.93 -5.35
N VAL A 103 -1.20 7.65 -4.16
CA VAL A 103 -0.94 6.40 -3.42
C VAL A 103 -2.25 5.73 -3.01
N PHE A 104 -2.41 4.47 -3.38
CA PHE A 104 -3.52 3.62 -3.00
C PHE A 104 -2.99 2.43 -2.19
N ALA A 105 -3.38 2.35 -0.93
CA ALA A 105 -2.90 1.37 0.04
C ALA A 105 -4.01 0.37 0.41
N ARG A 106 -3.63 -0.82 0.91
CA ARG A 106 -4.56 -1.92 1.18
C ARG A 106 -5.51 -2.20 0.00
N ALA A 107 -5.02 -2.02 -1.22
CA ALA A 107 -5.81 -2.16 -2.44
C ALA A 107 -5.94 -3.64 -2.84
N SER A 108 -7.15 -4.07 -3.19
CA SER A 108 -7.43 -5.39 -3.74
C SER A 108 -7.14 -5.43 -5.25
N PRO A 109 -7.07 -6.64 -5.86
CA PRO A 109 -7.05 -6.78 -7.33
C PRO A 109 -8.19 -6.03 -8.03
N GLU A 110 -9.38 -6.05 -7.43
CA GLU A 110 -10.55 -5.34 -7.96
C GLU A 110 -10.35 -3.82 -7.94
N HIS A 111 -9.77 -3.27 -6.86
CA HIS A 111 -9.46 -1.84 -6.78
C HIS A 111 -8.51 -1.39 -7.89
N LYS A 112 -7.50 -2.21 -8.23
CA LYS A 112 -6.58 -1.93 -9.35
C LYS A 112 -7.33 -1.75 -10.66
N ILE A 113 -8.24 -2.68 -10.97
CA ILE A 113 -9.05 -2.64 -12.19
C ILE A 113 -9.98 -1.42 -12.18
N ARG A 114 -10.66 -1.15 -11.05
CA ARG A 114 -11.54 0.03 -10.91
C ARG A 114 -10.78 1.33 -11.14
N LEU A 115 -9.59 1.50 -10.55
CA LEU A 115 -8.75 2.68 -10.72
C LEU A 115 -8.31 2.88 -12.17
N VAL A 116 -7.87 1.80 -12.84
CA VAL A 116 -7.47 1.86 -14.27
C VAL A 116 -8.66 2.29 -15.14
N ARG A 117 -9.83 1.68 -14.94
CA ARG A 117 -11.05 2.03 -15.68
C ARG A 117 -11.47 3.48 -15.43
N ALA A 118 -11.39 3.94 -14.18
CA ALA A 118 -11.73 5.30 -13.82
C ALA A 118 -10.84 6.33 -14.56
N LEU A 119 -9.53 6.10 -14.61
CA LEU A 119 -8.60 6.95 -15.36
C LEU A 119 -8.83 6.87 -16.88
N GLN A 120 -9.01 5.66 -17.42
CA GLN A 120 -9.28 5.44 -18.85
C GLN A 120 -10.60 6.07 -19.32
N SER A 121 -11.61 6.19 -18.44
CA SER A 121 -12.90 6.80 -18.77
C SER A 121 -12.80 8.26 -19.21
N LYS A 122 -11.69 8.94 -18.91
CA LYS A 122 -11.39 10.32 -19.32
C LYS A 122 -10.43 10.41 -20.50
N GLY A 123 -10.15 9.28 -21.16
CA GLY A 123 -9.25 9.22 -22.30
C GLY A 123 -7.77 9.18 -21.93
N GLU A 124 -7.43 8.98 -20.65
CA GLU A 124 -6.05 8.77 -20.25
C GLU A 124 -5.54 7.41 -20.76
N VAL A 125 -4.33 7.39 -21.31
CA VAL A 125 -3.64 6.15 -21.66
C VAL A 125 -2.91 5.67 -20.41
N VAL A 126 -3.38 4.54 -19.87
CA VAL A 126 -2.88 3.98 -18.61
C VAL A 126 -2.03 2.74 -18.89
N SER A 127 -0.85 2.69 -18.29
CA SER A 127 -0.01 1.49 -18.20
C SER A 127 0.12 1.07 -16.74
N MET A 128 0.06 -0.23 -16.46
CA MET A 128 0.21 -0.81 -15.13
C MET A 128 1.39 -1.76 -15.12
N THR A 129 2.27 -1.60 -14.13
CA THR A 129 3.41 -2.47 -13.89
C THR A 129 3.27 -3.11 -12.51
N GLY A 130 3.50 -4.42 -12.41
CA GLY A 130 3.46 -5.15 -11.15
C GLY A 130 4.17 -6.49 -11.30
N ASP A 131 4.66 -7.00 -10.18
CA ASP A 131 5.40 -8.27 -10.04
C ASP A 131 4.52 -9.42 -9.52
N GLY A 132 3.27 -9.12 -9.10
CA GLY A 132 2.32 -10.10 -8.58
C GLY A 132 1.23 -10.52 -9.56
N VAL A 133 0.60 -11.66 -9.26
CA VAL A 133 -0.59 -12.20 -9.98
C VAL A 133 -1.88 -11.42 -9.67
N ASN A 134 -1.77 -10.36 -8.85
CA ASN A 134 -2.86 -9.63 -8.20
C ASN A 134 -3.10 -8.27 -8.84
#